data_AF-A0A9D4G8K1-F1
#
_entry.id   AF-A0A9D4G8K1-F1
#
_cell.length_a   1.000
_cell.length_b   1.000
_cell.length_c   1.000
_cell.angle_alpha   90.00
_cell.angle_beta   90.00
_cell.angle_gamma   90.00
#
_symmetry.space_group_name_H-M   'P 1'
#
loop_
_entity.id
_entity.type
_entity.pdbx_description
1 polymer ?
#
loop_
_entity_poly.entity_id
_entity_poly.type
_entity_poly.pdbx_seq_one_letter_code
_entity_poly.pdbx_strand_id
1 'polypeptide(L)'
;MVPVGGDQLTRVRLDGAKSLRAGAHTRAERFENLCPVLVEMFHMQMDFLEKTIMKFFKKSSGRDVGTLSNIKIHIQRTNVNGNVKSRFKAHEDFVLLVGKAYIQEAAVEYFGMQDFESSPTRNIPDGDISRSHLPKRLQEFNKTMDGLMNLLCGPLSFDEVGNNAKVPVMIGGHCVELPVQNGNIVVSVQLRGQLSKITIPLKMVQNHSHVNIVVGETPLQLSLVKEDQLQNYILNFLQYYFVMLNLKDSIREGDIFRLSNNLKMTMPFFFSHSNMSKYFVECIDYILKTEIVMPPKLAIQARTAAFVNRKGKPGKNKAADMEKENQVKDIKDLIRGLGANKTEKSIVKVTAAAPVIKNIVSNVDNQIGFVDKTSAHKKRSKIDDMRTVSKILRKVRPLHKEHGRKVDSSINMQASVCVELRCKHSAFIEQVVSTALRLQRGFPMPVENEELNED
;
A
#
# COMPACT_ATOMS: atom_id res chain seq x y z
N MET A 1 12.27 8.49 -29.21
CA MET A 1 12.52 7.59 -28.06
C MET A 1 11.37 6.60 -27.98
N VAL A 2 11.65 5.37 -27.53
CA VAL A 2 10.71 4.25 -27.43
C VAL A 2 10.67 3.83 -25.96
N PRO A 3 9.55 4.04 -25.25
CA PRO A 3 9.37 3.53 -23.90
C PRO A 3 9.49 2.01 -23.89
N VAL A 4 10.17 1.46 -22.88
CA VAL A 4 10.35 0.02 -22.71
C VAL A 4 9.75 -0.40 -21.38
N GLY A 5 8.94 -1.44 -21.40
CA GLY A 5 8.43 -2.10 -20.20
C GLY A 5 9.04 -3.50 -20.06
N GLY A 6 9.24 -3.95 -18.84
CA GLY A 6 9.52 -5.34 -18.52
C GLY A 6 9.83 -5.57 -17.05
N ASP A 7 9.85 -6.83 -16.65
CA ASP A 7 10.23 -7.22 -15.30
C ASP A 7 11.68 -6.80 -14.96
N GLN A 8 12.08 -7.03 -13.70
CA GLN A 8 13.43 -6.68 -13.23
C GLN A 8 14.55 -7.28 -14.09
N LEU A 9 14.35 -8.49 -14.60
CA LEU A 9 15.34 -9.16 -15.43
C LEU A 9 15.46 -8.46 -16.80
N THR A 10 14.34 -8.04 -17.37
CA THR A 10 14.31 -7.26 -18.62
C THR A 10 15.08 -5.96 -18.47
N ARG A 11 14.89 -5.25 -17.35
CA ARG A 11 15.63 -4.02 -17.05
C ARG A 11 17.14 -4.24 -16.97
N VAL A 12 17.58 -5.20 -16.16
CA VAL A 12 19.01 -5.51 -15.99
C VAL A 12 19.65 -5.90 -17.32
N ARG A 13 18.95 -6.68 -18.15
CA ARG A 13 19.41 -7.06 -19.49
C ARG A 13 19.53 -5.86 -20.43
N LEU A 14 18.56 -4.94 -20.40
CA LEU A 14 18.60 -3.74 -21.22
C LEU A 14 19.73 -2.80 -20.78
N ASP A 15 19.91 -2.60 -19.48
CA ASP A 15 21.00 -1.79 -18.94
C ASP A 15 22.36 -2.42 -19.30
N GLY A 16 22.50 -3.75 -19.16
CA GLY A 16 23.71 -4.46 -19.60
C GLY A 16 23.98 -4.32 -21.10
N ALA A 17 22.94 -4.40 -21.95
CA ALA A 17 23.07 -4.22 -23.40
C ALA A 17 23.52 -2.78 -23.75
N LYS A 18 23.00 -1.77 -23.05
CA LYS A 18 23.45 -0.38 -23.19
C LYS A 18 24.90 -0.20 -22.76
N SER A 19 25.30 -0.78 -21.63
CA SER A 19 26.69 -0.72 -21.15
C SER A 19 27.67 -1.34 -22.14
N LEU A 20 27.35 -2.52 -22.69
CA LEU A 20 28.17 -3.18 -23.71
C LEU A 20 28.33 -2.35 -24.99
N ARG A 21 27.33 -1.52 -25.29
CA ARG A 21 27.30 -0.69 -26.49
C ARG A 21 27.67 0.75 -26.23
N ALA A 22 28.10 1.13 -25.03
CA ALA A 22 28.36 2.52 -24.65
C ALA A 22 29.40 3.22 -25.56
N GLY A 23 30.34 2.47 -26.13
CA GLY A 23 31.36 2.99 -27.06
C GLY A 23 30.90 3.13 -28.53
N ALA A 24 29.67 2.74 -28.89
CA ALA A 24 29.21 2.82 -30.27
C ALA A 24 29.03 4.28 -30.73
N HIS A 25 29.19 4.52 -32.03
CA HIS A 25 29.27 5.88 -32.58
C HIS A 25 27.93 6.61 -32.57
N THR A 26 26.82 5.92 -32.84
CA THR A 26 25.49 6.54 -32.89
C THR A 26 24.64 6.28 -31.64
N ARG A 27 23.76 7.22 -31.31
CA ARG A 27 22.79 7.07 -30.20
C ARG A 27 21.92 5.82 -30.33
N ALA A 28 21.57 5.45 -31.56
CA ALA A 28 20.76 4.27 -31.86
C ALA A 28 21.54 2.97 -31.58
N GLU A 29 22.82 2.90 -31.97
CA GLU A 29 23.66 1.72 -31.69
C GLU A 29 23.97 1.55 -30.21
N ARG A 30 24.01 2.66 -29.45
CA ARG A 30 24.09 2.69 -27.97
C ARG A 30 22.77 2.36 -27.29
N PHE A 31 21.69 2.15 -28.05
CA PHE A 31 20.32 1.96 -27.56
C PHE A 31 19.79 3.08 -26.66
N GLU A 32 20.31 4.31 -26.79
CA GLU A 32 19.83 5.46 -26.01
C GLU A 32 18.37 5.79 -26.31
N ASN A 33 17.91 5.45 -27.52
CA ASN A 33 16.52 5.63 -27.93
C ASN A 33 15.54 4.72 -27.15
N LEU A 34 15.99 3.64 -26.51
CA LEU A 34 15.17 2.72 -25.70
C LEU A 34 15.00 3.26 -24.27
N CYS A 35 14.25 4.35 -24.14
CA CYS A 35 13.94 4.98 -22.86
C CYS A 35 12.59 5.74 -22.95
N PRO A 36 11.92 5.98 -21.79
CA PRO A 36 12.25 5.50 -20.45
C PRO A 36 11.94 4.01 -20.27
N VAL A 37 12.55 3.38 -19.25
CA VAL A 37 12.03 2.13 -18.70
C VAL A 37 10.82 2.47 -17.84
N LEU A 38 9.65 1.94 -18.19
CA LEU A 38 8.40 2.15 -17.47
C LEU A 38 8.34 1.23 -16.24
N VAL A 39 7.66 1.69 -15.19
CA VAL A 39 7.40 0.84 -14.04
C VAL A 39 6.27 -0.13 -14.37
N GLU A 40 6.51 -1.39 -14.05
CA GLU A 40 5.57 -2.47 -14.31
C GLU A 40 4.62 -2.64 -13.12
N MET A 41 3.41 -2.09 -13.28
CA MET A 41 2.48 -1.84 -12.19
C MET A 41 1.94 -3.12 -11.55
N PHE A 42 1.72 -4.18 -12.32
CA PHE A 42 1.30 -5.47 -11.76
C PHE A 42 2.43 -6.14 -10.97
N HIS A 43 3.67 -6.08 -11.46
CA HIS A 43 4.82 -6.61 -10.73
C HIS A 43 5.10 -5.83 -9.43
N MET A 44 4.96 -4.51 -9.47
CA MET A 44 5.05 -3.68 -8.27
C MET A 44 3.94 -4.00 -7.27
N GLN A 45 2.68 -4.16 -7.73
CA GLN A 45 1.57 -4.63 -6.88
C GLN A 45 1.85 -6.00 -6.25
N MET A 46 2.46 -6.90 -7.01
CA MET A 46 2.83 -8.23 -6.54
C MET A 46 3.90 -8.16 -5.44
N ASP A 47 4.93 -7.32 -5.61
CA ASP A 47 5.96 -7.12 -4.59
C ASP A 47 5.42 -6.42 -3.35
N PHE A 48 4.58 -5.40 -3.52
CA PHE A 48 3.92 -4.72 -2.40
C PHE A 48 3.07 -5.71 -1.56
N LEU A 49 2.33 -6.59 -2.23
CA LEU A 49 1.60 -7.68 -1.57
C LEU A 49 2.55 -8.69 -0.91
N GLU A 50 3.68 -9.03 -1.53
CA GLU A 50 4.73 -9.86 -0.94
C GLU A 50 5.27 -9.23 0.35
N LYS A 51 5.57 -7.93 0.36
CA LYS A 51 6.01 -7.21 1.57
C LYS A 51 4.93 -7.17 2.64
N THR A 52 3.67 -6.99 2.24
CA THR A 52 2.52 -7.07 3.16
C THR A 52 2.46 -8.45 3.83
N ILE A 53 2.51 -9.54 3.05
CA ILE A 53 2.49 -10.91 3.58
C ILE A 53 3.72 -11.18 4.45
N MET A 54 4.91 -10.77 4.04
CA MET A 54 6.13 -10.95 4.85
C MET A 54 6.05 -10.25 6.20
N LYS A 55 5.40 -9.07 6.27
CA LYS A 55 5.24 -8.29 7.50
C LYS A 55 4.18 -8.88 8.42
N PHE A 56 2.98 -9.16 7.90
CA PHE A 56 1.81 -9.47 8.73
C PHE A 56 1.51 -10.97 8.86
N PHE A 57 1.96 -11.81 7.93
CA PHE A 57 1.65 -13.23 7.92
C PHE A 57 2.82 -14.08 8.45
N LYS A 58 2.93 -14.16 9.78
CA LYS A 58 3.91 -15.04 10.45
C LYS A 58 3.25 -16.36 10.81
N LYS A 59 3.78 -17.49 10.33
CA LYS A 59 3.19 -18.81 10.60
C LYS A 59 3.14 -19.15 12.10
N SER A 60 4.04 -18.60 12.91
CA SER A 60 4.06 -18.70 14.37
C SER A 60 2.86 -18.05 15.04
N SER A 61 2.32 -16.96 14.47
CA SER A 61 1.27 -16.14 15.08
C SER A 61 -0.15 -16.70 14.91
N GLY A 62 -0.30 -18.01 14.71
CA GLY A 62 -1.60 -18.65 14.48
C GLY A 62 -2.53 -18.61 15.72
N ARG A 63 -1.94 -18.45 16.91
CA ARG A 63 -2.66 -18.34 18.19
C ARG A 63 -3.08 -16.91 18.52
N ASP A 64 -2.48 -15.91 17.86
CA ASP A 64 -2.82 -14.50 18.06
C ASP A 64 -4.13 -14.17 17.35
N VAL A 65 -5.22 -14.20 18.12
CA VAL A 65 -6.58 -14.03 17.62
C VAL A 65 -6.73 -12.67 16.92
N GLY A 66 -7.31 -12.69 15.72
CA GLY A 66 -7.52 -11.49 14.91
C GLY A 66 -6.36 -11.14 13.97
N THR A 67 -5.23 -11.84 14.00
CA THR A 67 -4.13 -11.67 13.03
C THR A 67 -4.38 -12.42 11.72
N LEU A 68 -3.64 -12.12 10.65
CA LEU A 68 -3.75 -12.82 9.37
C LEU A 68 -3.57 -14.34 9.50
N SER A 69 -2.61 -14.79 10.30
CA SER A 69 -2.34 -16.21 10.47
C SER A 69 -3.47 -16.94 11.18
N ASN A 70 -3.98 -16.36 12.27
CA ASN A 70 -5.14 -16.89 12.96
C ASN A 70 -6.38 -16.93 12.05
N ILE A 71 -6.69 -15.82 11.39
CA ILE A 71 -7.85 -15.73 10.49
C ILE A 71 -7.76 -16.77 9.38
N LYS A 72 -6.62 -16.90 8.70
CA LYS A 72 -6.40 -17.89 7.63
C LYS A 72 -6.75 -19.30 8.07
N ILE A 73 -6.37 -19.69 9.29
CA ILE A 73 -6.64 -21.02 9.86
C ILE A 73 -8.15 -21.21 9.98
N HIS A 74 -8.85 -20.26 10.59
CA HIS A 74 -10.29 -20.36 10.82
C HIS A 74 -11.13 -20.36 9.54
N ILE A 75 -10.74 -19.58 8.53
CA ILE A 75 -11.43 -19.59 7.22
C ILE A 75 -10.84 -20.62 6.26
N GLN A 76 -9.89 -21.47 6.69
CA GLN A 76 -9.32 -22.56 5.91
C GLN A 76 -8.84 -22.14 4.51
N ARG A 77 -8.15 -20.99 4.41
CA ARG A 77 -7.56 -20.51 3.14
C ARG A 77 -6.20 -21.17 2.91
N THR A 78 -6.21 -22.48 2.63
CA THR A 78 -5.00 -23.31 2.43
C THR A 78 -4.11 -22.81 1.29
N ASN A 79 -4.69 -22.15 0.29
CA ASN A 79 -3.95 -21.62 -0.85
C ASN A 79 -3.07 -20.40 -0.55
N VAL A 80 -3.25 -19.76 0.60
CA VAL A 80 -2.40 -18.67 1.09
C VAL A 80 -1.20 -19.28 1.79
N ASN A 81 -0.14 -19.58 1.06
CA ASN A 81 1.01 -20.33 1.58
C ASN A 81 2.19 -19.45 2.03
N GLY A 82 2.11 -18.14 1.81
CA GLY A 82 3.17 -17.16 2.06
C GLY A 82 4.03 -16.86 0.82
N ASN A 83 3.90 -17.63 -0.26
CA ASN A 83 4.59 -17.38 -1.53
C ASN A 83 3.63 -16.66 -2.50
N VAL A 84 3.64 -15.33 -2.45
CA VAL A 84 2.75 -14.46 -3.24
C VAL A 84 2.95 -14.68 -4.73
N LYS A 85 4.19 -14.77 -5.23
CA LYS A 85 4.49 -14.94 -6.65
C LYS A 85 3.87 -16.21 -7.23
N SER A 86 3.88 -17.30 -6.46
CA SER A 86 3.28 -18.57 -6.89
C SER A 86 1.75 -18.55 -6.94
N ARG A 87 1.10 -17.75 -6.09
CA ARG A 87 -0.36 -17.78 -5.87
C ARG A 87 -0.89 -16.37 -5.62
N PHE A 88 -0.59 -15.43 -6.51
CA PHE A 88 -0.89 -14.01 -6.33
C PHE A 88 -2.36 -13.78 -5.98
N LYS A 89 -3.26 -14.33 -6.78
CA LYS A 89 -4.70 -14.11 -6.62
C LYS A 89 -5.24 -14.64 -5.28
N ALA A 90 -4.69 -15.74 -4.76
CA ALA A 90 -5.11 -16.30 -3.48
C ALA A 90 -4.72 -15.38 -2.30
N HIS A 91 -3.51 -14.83 -2.33
CA HIS A 91 -3.05 -13.89 -1.30
C HIS A 91 -3.77 -12.54 -1.40
N GLU A 92 -3.97 -12.05 -2.62
CA GLU A 92 -4.69 -10.80 -2.89
C GLU A 92 -6.14 -10.91 -2.38
N ASP A 93 -6.87 -11.96 -2.77
CA ASP A 93 -8.25 -12.13 -2.35
C ASP A 93 -8.38 -12.30 -0.83
N PHE A 94 -7.38 -12.89 -0.17
CA PHE A 94 -7.32 -13.05 1.28
C PHE A 94 -7.07 -11.72 2.00
N VAL A 95 -6.03 -10.97 1.63
CA VAL A 95 -5.73 -9.65 2.19
C VAL A 95 -6.90 -8.70 1.97
N LEU A 96 -7.53 -8.74 0.79
CA LEU A 96 -8.70 -7.92 0.49
C LEU A 96 -9.91 -8.27 1.36
N LEU A 97 -10.12 -9.56 1.64
CA LEU A 97 -11.20 -10.05 2.50
C LEU A 97 -10.97 -9.63 3.95
N VAL A 98 -9.76 -9.82 4.48
CA VAL A 98 -9.45 -9.50 5.87
C VAL A 98 -9.47 -7.99 6.12
N GLY A 99 -8.91 -7.17 5.22
CA GLY A 99 -8.99 -5.71 5.37
C GLY A 99 -10.42 -5.18 5.31
N LYS A 100 -11.27 -5.78 4.46
CA LYS A 100 -12.70 -5.46 4.47
C LYS A 100 -13.33 -5.83 5.83
N ALA A 101 -12.99 -6.97 6.40
CA ALA A 101 -13.49 -7.40 7.70
C ALA A 101 -13.06 -6.46 8.84
N TYR A 102 -11.81 -5.98 8.83
CA TYR A 102 -11.33 -5.00 9.81
C TYR A 102 -12.08 -3.68 9.72
N ILE A 103 -12.32 -3.15 8.50
CA ILE A 103 -13.09 -1.92 8.31
C ILE A 103 -14.54 -2.11 8.79
N GLN A 104 -15.11 -3.27 8.50
CA GLN A 104 -16.44 -3.63 8.95
C GLN A 104 -16.52 -3.68 10.48
N GLU A 105 -15.56 -4.30 11.17
CA GLU A 105 -15.49 -4.26 12.64
C GLU A 105 -15.31 -2.83 13.17
N ALA A 106 -14.50 -2.00 12.49
CA ALA A 106 -14.34 -0.60 12.83
C ALA A 106 -15.65 0.17 12.78
N ALA A 107 -16.45 -0.07 11.73
CA ALA A 107 -17.76 0.54 11.59
C ALA A 107 -18.70 0.10 12.72
N VAL A 108 -18.72 -1.19 13.06
CA VAL A 108 -19.51 -1.70 14.20
C VAL A 108 -19.13 -0.99 15.50
N GLU A 109 -17.83 -0.83 15.77
CA GLU A 109 -17.34 -0.13 16.95
C GLU A 109 -17.67 1.38 16.92
N TYR A 110 -17.42 2.04 15.79
CA TYR A 110 -17.63 3.47 15.59
C TYR A 110 -19.10 3.85 15.75
N PHE A 111 -20.01 3.07 15.20
CA PHE A 111 -21.45 3.32 15.30
C PHE A 111 -22.08 2.75 16.58
N GLY A 112 -21.31 2.12 17.47
CA GLY A 112 -21.83 1.56 18.73
C GLY A 112 -22.78 0.39 18.52
N MET A 113 -22.55 -0.40 17.48
CA MET A 113 -23.34 -1.58 17.12
C MET A 113 -22.85 -2.82 17.90
N GLN A 114 -23.76 -3.77 18.16
CA GLN A 114 -23.39 -5.06 18.75
C GLN A 114 -22.84 -6.03 17.70
N ASP A 115 -23.44 -6.02 16.51
CA ASP A 115 -23.08 -6.78 15.33
C ASP A 115 -23.52 -6.03 14.05
N PHE A 116 -23.35 -6.65 12.88
CA PHE A 116 -23.68 -6.04 11.59
C PHE A 116 -25.17 -5.86 11.32
N GLU A 117 -26.04 -6.54 12.07
CA GLU A 117 -27.49 -6.51 11.90
C GLU A 117 -28.15 -5.55 12.91
N SER A 118 -27.44 -5.22 13.99
CA SER A 118 -27.91 -4.27 15.01
C SER A 118 -27.99 -2.83 14.49
N SER A 119 -28.89 -2.04 15.06
CA SER A 119 -28.99 -0.61 14.72
C SER A 119 -27.85 0.21 15.35
N PRO A 120 -27.36 1.27 14.67
CA PRO A 120 -26.33 2.14 15.21
C PRO A 120 -26.87 2.91 16.42
N THR A 121 -26.00 3.19 17.39
CA THR A 121 -26.32 3.93 18.63
C THR A 121 -25.42 5.16 18.86
N ARG A 122 -24.31 5.27 18.12
CA ARG A 122 -23.32 6.35 18.23
C ARG A 122 -22.97 6.90 16.85
N ASN A 123 -22.51 8.16 16.81
CA ASN A 123 -22.05 8.83 15.59
C ASN A 123 -23.08 8.78 14.43
N ILE A 124 -24.36 8.78 14.79
CA ILE A 124 -25.47 8.84 13.86
C ILE A 124 -25.67 10.32 13.50
N PRO A 125 -25.92 10.65 12.23
CA PRO A 125 -26.17 12.03 11.87
C PRO A 125 -27.46 12.58 12.50
N ASP A 126 -27.51 13.89 12.70
CA ASP A 126 -28.60 14.56 13.40
C ASP A 126 -29.87 14.64 12.53
N GLY A 127 -30.94 13.98 12.99
CA GLY A 127 -32.27 14.00 12.38
C GLY A 127 -32.41 13.13 11.11
N ASP A 128 -33.55 13.25 10.44
CA ASP A 128 -33.82 12.50 9.20
C ASP A 128 -33.09 13.13 7.99
N ILE A 129 -31.88 12.66 7.73
CA ILE A 129 -31.05 13.10 6.59
C ILE A 129 -31.73 12.80 5.25
N SER A 130 -32.59 11.78 5.16
CA SER A 130 -33.15 11.32 3.89
C SER A 130 -33.98 12.42 3.19
N ARG A 131 -34.54 13.34 3.99
CA ARG A 131 -35.34 14.48 3.55
C ARG A 131 -34.54 15.79 3.41
N SER A 132 -33.23 15.75 3.63
CA SER A 132 -32.36 16.92 3.55
C SER A 132 -31.77 17.16 2.15
N HIS A 133 -31.40 18.41 1.86
CA HIS A 133 -30.77 18.78 0.59
C HIS A 133 -29.40 18.12 0.40
N LEU A 134 -29.01 17.89 -0.86
CA LEU A 134 -27.76 17.21 -1.23
C LEU A 134 -26.49 17.77 -0.52
N PRO A 135 -26.31 19.10 -0.36
CA PRO A 135 -25.14 19.62 0.34
C PRO A 135 -25.07 19.20 1.82
N LYS A 136 -26.20 19.20 2.53
CA LYS A 136 -26.26 18.75 3.93
C LYS A 136 -25.97 17.26 4.05
N ARG A 137 -26.48 16.44 3.11
CA ARG A 137 -26.17 15.00 3.05
C ARG A 137 -24.68 14.73 2.84
N LEU A 138 -24.05 15.49 1.95
CA LEU A 138 -22.61 15.39 1.69
C LEU A 138 -21.79 15.82 2.91
N GLN A 139 -22.20 16.89 3.60
CA GLN A 139 -21.55 17.36 4.82
C GLN A 139 -21.60 16.31 5.93
N GLU A 140 -22.77 15.74 6.22
CA GLU A 140 -22.90 14.67 7.22
C GLU A 140 -22.13 13.42 6.82
N PHE A 141 -22.17 13.03 5.53
CA PHE A 141 -21.37 11.91 5.03
C PHE A 141 -19.87 12.12 5.28
N ASN A 142 -19.34 13.29 4.92
CA ASN A 142 -17.93 13.61 5.12
C ASN A 142 -17.57 13.60 6.61
N LYS A 143 -18.37 14.24 7.47
CA LYS A 143 -18.18 14.25 8.92
C LYS A 143 -18.13 12.83 9.51
N THR A 144 -19.08 11.96 9.12
CA THR A 144 -19.11 10.57 9.56
C THR A 144 -17.91 9.79 9.03
N MET A 145 -17.56 9.98 7.76
CA MET A 145 -16.43 9.29 7.14
C MET A 145 -15.10 9.72 7.75
N ASP A 146 -14.90 11.01 7.99
CA ASP A 146 -13.70 11.55 8.65
C ASP A 146 -13.56 10.95 10.06
N GLY A 147 -14.65 10.87 10.82
CA GLY A 147 -14.64 10.24 12.13
C GLY A 147 -14.28 8.74 12.08
N LEU A 148 -14.83 7.99 11.13
CA LEU A 148 -14.48 6.58 10.92
C LEU A 148 -13.03 6.41 10.46
N MET A 149 -12.55 7.28 9.57
CA MET A 149 -11.17 7.25 9.08
C MET A 149 -10.18 7.62 10.17
N ASN A 150 -10.50 8.53 11.09
CA ASN A 150 -9.68 8.82 12.26
C ASN A 150 -9.53 7.62 13.20
N LEU A 151 -10.50 6.70 13.24
CA LEU A 151 -10.39 5.44 13.98
C LEU A 151 -9.49 4.43 13.24
N LEU A 152 -9.52 4.43 11.90
CA LEU A 152 -8.84 3.46 11.04
C LEU A 152 -7.41 3.85 10.68
N CYS A 153 -7.09 5.14 10.68
CA CYS A 153 -5.83 5.69 10.26
C CYS A 153 -5.06 6.19 11.49
N GLY A 154 -3.91 5.56 11.76
CA GLY A 154 -2.85 6.22 12.53
C GLY A 154 -2.25 7.39 11.74
N PRO A 155 -1.21 8.07 12.26
CA PRO A 155 -0.59 9.19 11.55
C PRO A 155 -0.08 8.75 10.17
N LEU A 156 -0.53 9.48 9.15
CA LEU A 156 -0.42 9.20 7.72
C LEU A 156 0.77 9.91 7.05
N SER A 157 1.35 10.91 7.72
CA SER A 157 2.48 11.70 7.21
C SER A 157 3.62 11.81 8.23
N PHE A 158 4.83 12.11 7.76
CA PHE A 158 5.95 12.41 8.66
C PHE A 158 5.72 13.69 9.46
N ASP A 159 4.95 14.65 8.93
CA ASP A 159 4.62 15.91 9.60
C ASP A 159 3.72 15.70 10.80
N GLU A 160 2.69 14.85 10.66
CA GLU A 160 1.82 14.41 11.78
C GLU A 160 2.61 13.70 12.89
N VAL A 161 3.70 13.03 12.52
CA VAL A 161 4.58 12.31 13.44
C VAL A 161 5.59 13.23 14.14
N GLY A 162 6.00 14.34 13.51
CA GLY A 162 7.09 15.21 13.96
C GLY A 162 6.67 16.42 14.81
N ASN A 163 5.62 17.16 14.42
CA ASN A 163 5.35 18.50 14.99
C ASN A 163 4.29 18.51 16.11
N ASN A 164 3.46 17.46 16.24
CA ASN A 164 2.36 17.37 17.20
C ASN A 164 2.32 16.03 17.94
N ALA A 165 3.48 15.39 18.14
CA ALA A 165 3.54 14.08 18.80
C ALA A 165 3.01 14.17 20.23
N LYS A 166 1.79 13.66 20.46
CA LYS A 166 1.26 13.43 21.79
C LYS A 166 1.60 12.00 22.22
N VAL A 167 1.96 11.84 23.48
CA VAL A 167 2.18 10.52 24.09
C VAL A 167 1.12 10.30 25.16
N PRO A 168 0.40 9.17 25.13
CA PRO A 168 -0.51 8.80 26.19
C PRO A 168 0.29 8.39 27.45
N VAL A 169 0.02 9.08 28.55
CA VAL A 169 0.67 8.84 29.85
C VAL A 169 -0.42 8.59 30.90
N MET A 170 -0.19 7.61 31.75
CA MET A 170 -1.03 7.37 32.93
C MET A 170 -0.60 8.31 34.05
N ILE A 171 -1.51 9.15 34.55
CA ILE A 171 -1.31 10.06 35.68
C ILE A 171 -2.41 9.78 36.70
N GLY A 172 -2.04 9.30 37.89
CA GLY A 172 -3.02 9.05 38.96
C GLY A 172 -4.17 8.10 38.56
N GLY A 173 -3.91 7.14 37.67
CA GLY A 173 -4.92 6.20 37.16
C GLY A 173 -5.70 6.67 35.92
N HIS A 174 -5.49 7.91 35.44
CA HIS A 174 -6.12 8.44 34.24
C HIS A 174 -5.15 8.49 33.06
N CYS A 175 -5.62 8.08 31.87
CA CYS A 175 -4.85 8.24 30.63
C CYS A 175 -5.01 9.67 30.10
N VAL A 176 -3.90 10.39 29.98
CA VAL A 176 -3.86 11.76 29.45
C VAL A 176 -2.89 11.81 28.27
N GLU A 177 -3.30 12.42 27.15
CA GLU A 177 -2.42 12.67 26.02
C GLU A 177 -1.62 13.96 26.23
N LEU A 178 -0.30 13.84 26.34
CA LEU A 178 0.59 14.96 26.60
C LEU A 178 1.48 15.27 25.41
N PRO A 179 1.66 16.55 25.05
CA PRO A 179 2.53 16.95 23.95
C PRO A 179 3.99 16.65 24.27
N VAL A 180 4.74 16.22 23.25
CA VAL A 180 6.20 16.04 23.30
C VAL A 180 6.86 17.16 22.50
N GLN A 181 7.73 17.92 23.16
CA GLN A 181 8.51 19.00 22.56
C GLN A 181 9.99 18.76 22.84
N ASN A 182 10.81 18.73 21.78
CA ASN A 182 12.26 18.53 21.86
C ASN A 182 12.67 17.30 22.70
N GLY A 183 11.91 16.19 22.60
CA GLY A 183 12.17 14.95 23.34
C GLY A 183 11.68 14.96 24.79
N ASN A 184 10.97 16.00 25.22
CA ASN A 184 10.40 16.09 26.56
C ASN A 184 8.87 16.10 26.53
N ILE A 185 8.25 15.37 27.44
CA ILE A 185 6.81 15.43 27.72
C ILE A 185 6.54 16.70 28.49
N VAL A 186 5.59 17.52 28.02
CA VAL A 186 5.18 18.76 28.67
C VAL A 186 3.85 18.53 29.38
N VAL A 187 3.87 18.60 30.71
CA VAL A 187 2.67 18.54 31.57
C VAL A 187 2.30 19.95 31.98
N SER A 188 1.13 20.42 31.60
CA SER A 188 0.59 21.69 32.09
C SER A 188 -0.29 21.42 33.29
N VAL A 189 0.07 21.94 34.47
CA VAL A 189 -0.69 21.80 35.71
C VAL A 189 -1.08 23.17 36.25
N GLN A 190 -2.34 23.32 36.65
CA GLN A 190 -2.82 24.56 37.26
C GLN A 190 -2.74 24.43 38.78
N LEU A 191 -1.88 25.22 39.41
CA LEU A 191 -1.70 25.27 40.86
C LEU A 191 -2.08 26.67 41.35
N ARG A 192 -3.03 26.77 42.28
CA ARG A 192 -3.46 28.05 42.93
C ARG A 192 -3.75 29.18 41.91
N GLY A 193 -4.36 28.84 40.77
CA GLY A 193 -4.70 29.80 39.71
C GLY A 193 -3.60 30.09 38.69
N GLN A 194 -2.37 29.60 38.89
CA GLN A 194 -1.25 29.79 37.98
C GLN A 194 -0.96 28.52 37.16
N LEU A 195 -0.77 28.65 35.85
CA LEU A 195 -0.45 27.54 34.95
C LEU A 195 1.07 27.29 34.95
N SER A 196 1.49 26.17 35.52
CA SER A 196 2.89 25.73 35.56
C SER A 196 3.13 24.61 34.54
N LYS A 197 4.22 24.70 33.77
CA LYS A 197 4.64 23.66 32.82
C LYS A 197 5.77 22.84 33.43
N ILE A 198 5.58 21.54 33.53
CA ILE A 198 6.59 20.59 33.97
C ILE A 198 7.07 19.82 32.75
N THR A 199 8.38 19.75 32.59
CA THR A 199 9.01 19.15 31.42
C THR A 199 9.76 17.89 31.87
N ILE A 200 9.41 16.74 31.32
CA ILE A 200 9.97 15.44 31.70
C ILE A 200 10.63 14.81 30.48
N PRO A 201 11.91 14.40 30.54
CA PRO A 201 12.52 13.71 29.41
C PRO A 201 11.77 12.41 29.09
N LEU A 202 11.32 12.26 27.83
CA LEU A 202 10.56 11.07 27.40
C LEU A 202 11.34 9.78 27.66
N LYS A 203 12.66 9.81 27.44
CA LYS A 203 13.57 8.69 27.73
C LYS A 203 13.53 8.24 29.20
N MET A 204 13.26 9.16 30.13
CA MET A 204 13.18 8.84 31.56
C MET A 204 11.96 7.98 31.86
N VAL A 205 10.81 8.29 31.27
CA VAL A 205 9.56 7.50 31.39
C VAL A 205 9.61 6.21 30.56
N GLN A 206 10.40 6.18 29.48
CA GLN A 206 10.63 4.95 28.70
C GLN A 206 11.51 3.94 29.43
N ASN A 207 12.52 4.41 30.15
CA ASN A 207 13.48 3.55 30.86
C ASN A 207 12.98 3.07 32.22
N HIS A 208 12.04 3.79 32.83
CA HIS A 208 11.49 3.45 34.14
C HIS A 208 10.02 3.06 34.00
N SER A 209 9.59 2.04 34.75
CA SER A 209 8.18 1.62 34.77
C SER A 209 7.26 2.71 35.33
N HIS A 210 7.78 3.63 36.13
CA HIS A 210 7.11 4.84 36.59
C HIS A 210 8.10 5.96 36.94
N VAL A 211 7.66 7.21 36.81
CA VAL A 211 8.37 8.41 37.23
C VAL A 211 7.50 9.16 38.24
N ASN A 212 8.04 9.39 39.44
CA ASN A 212 7.34 10.18 40.45
C ASN A 212 7.66 11.66 40.24
N ILE A 213 6.62 12.49 40.19
CA ILE A 213 6.72 13.93 40.04
C ILE A 213 5.98 14.58 41.19
N VAL A 214 6.59 15.58 41.81
CA VAL A 214 5.95 16.36 42.85
C VAL A 214 5.40 17.62 42.21
N VAL A 215 4.09 17.83 42.33
CA VAL A 215 3.41 19.02 41.82
C VAL A 215 2.78 19.76 43.00
N GLY A 216 3.46 20.82 43.48
CA GLY A 216 3.15 21.43 44.76
C GLY A 216 3.50 20.48 45.91
N GLU A 217 2.50 20.03 46.68
CA GLU A 217 2.64 19.05 47.77
C GLU A 217 2.16 17.65 47.38
N THR A 218 1.65 17.45 46.16
CA THR A 218 1.06 16.17 45.74
C THR A 218 2.06 15.35 44.92
N PRO A 219 2.43 14.13 45.37
CA PRO A 219 3.19 13.19 44.56
C PRO A 219 2.28 12.56 43.49
N LEU A 220 2.68 12.67 42.23
CA LEU A 220 2.02 12.06 41.08
C LEU A 220 2.95 11.01 40.45
N GLN A 221 2.39 9.82 40.19
CA GLN A 221 3.09 8.77 39.48
C GLN A 221 2.72 8.83 37.99
N LEU A 222 3.73 8.95 37.14
CA LEU A 222 3.59 8.92 35.69
C LEU A 222 4.16 7.62 35.13
N SER A 223 3.40 6.94 34.28
CA SER A 223 3.90 5.79 33.53
C SER A 223 3.39 5.82 32.10
N LEU A 224 4.17 5.27 31.16
CA LEU A 224 3.71 5.16 29.78
C LEU A 224 2.52 4.22 29.70
N VAL A 225 1.52 4.61 28.92
CA VAL A 225 0.44 3.69 28.55
C VAL A 225 1.04 2.52 27.79
N LYS A 226 0.81 1.31 28.30
CA LYS A 226 1.18 0.09 27.60
C LYS A 226 0.43 0.03 26.27
N GLU A 227 1.18 -0.16 25.19
CA GLU A 227 0.65 -0.23 23.84
C GLU A 227 -0.33 -1.42 23.68
N ASP A 228 -1.35 -1.22 22.84
CA ASP A 228 -2.19 -2.32 22.34
C ASP A 228 -1.52 -2.87 21.07
N GLN A 229 -0.81 -3.97 21.21
CA GLN A 229 -0.01 -4.52 20.11
C GLN A 229 -0.89 -5.09 18.99
N LEU A 230 -2.11 -5.57 19.31
CA LEU A 230 -3.04 -6.07 18.30
C LEU A 230 -3.66 -4.91 17.52
N GLN A 231 -4.04 -3.83 18.20
CA GLN A 231 -4.53 -2.63 17.55
C GLN A 231 -3.44 -2.03 16.64
N ASN A 232 -2.21 -1.92 17.13
CA ASN A 232 -1.08 -1.45 16.32
C ASN A 232 -0.86 -2.31 15.07
N TYR A 233 -0.90 -3.65 15.21
CA TYR A 233 -0.82 -4.58 14.09
C TYR A 233 -1.91 -4.29 13.04
N ILE A 234 -3.16 -4.11 13.48
CA ILE A 234 -4.30 -3.92 12.57
C ILE A 234 -4.27 -2.55 11.91
N LEU A 235 -3.95 -1.48 12.64
CA LEU A 235 -3.82 -0.13 12.08
C LEU A 235 -2.68 -0.04 11.06
N ASN A 236 -1.56 -0.73 11.33
CA ASN A 236 -0.46 -0.80 10.37
C ASN A 236 -0.88 -1.60 9.13
N PHE A 237 -1.56 -2.74 9.31
CA PHE A 237 -2.09 -3.53 8.19
C PHE A 237 -3.06 -2.71 7.32
N LEU A 238 -3.94 -1.93 7.94
CA LEU A 238 -4.92 -1.11 7.25
C LEU A 238 -4.27 -0.05 6.35
N GLN A 239 -3.11 0.50 6.72
CA GLN A 239 -2.35 1.40 5.83
C GLN A 239 -1.89 0.69 4.56
N TYR A 240 -1.30 -0.51 4.68
CA TYR A 240 -0.94 -1.31 3.49
C TYR A 240 -2.17 -1.63 2.66
N TYR A 241 -3.28 -1.98 3.31
CA TYR A 241 -4.55 -2.28 2.65
C TYR A 241 -5.10 -1.08 1.85
N PHE A 242 -5.13 0.12 2.43
CA PHE A 242 -5.63 1.32 1.75
C PHE A 242 -4.75 1.75 0.57
N VAL A 243 -3.42 1.66 0.71
CA VAL A 243 -2.49 1.91 -0.40
C VAL A 243 -2.74 0.90 -1.53
N MET A 244 -2.92 -0.38 -1.21
CA MET A 244 -3.24 -1.40 -2.20
C MET A 244 -4.59 -1.15 -2.88
N LEU A 245 -5.63 -0.76 -2.13
CA LEU A 245 -6.93 -0.41 -2.71
C LEU A 245 -6.82 0.77 -3.69
N ASN A 246 -6.17 1.86 -3.28
CA ASN A 246 -5.99 3.04 -4.12
C ASN A 246 -5.21 2.72 -5.39
N LEU A 247 -4.14 1.94 -5.29
CA LEU A 247 -3.34 1.52 -6.44
C LEU A 247 -4.14 0.64 -7.41
N LYS A 248 -4.96 -0.28 -6.89
CA LYS A 248 -5.84 -1.10 -7.72
C LYS A 248 -6.92 -0.28 -8.40
N ASP A 249 -7.51 0.66 -7.70
CA ASP A 249 -8.54 1.52 -8.25
C ASP A 249 -7.99 2.49 -9.29
N SER A 250 -6.81 3.09 -9.05
CA SER A 250 -6.14 3.95 -10.03
C SER A 250 -5.84 3.21 -11.33
N ILE A 251 -5.37 1.96 -11.25
CA ILE A 251 -5.18 1.12 -12.45
C ILE A 251 -6.49 0.83 -13.15
N ARG A 252 -7.56 0.53 -12.41
CA ARG A 252 -8.87 0.18 -12.96
C ARG A 252 -9.51 1.35 -13.71
N GLU A 253 -9.40 2.55 -13.15
CA GLU A 253 -9.89 3.79 -13.74
C GLU A 253 -8.94 4.34 -14.82
N GLY A 254 -7.67 3.92 -14.85
CA GLY A 254 -6.66 4.44 -15.78
C GLY A 254 -6.19 5.85 -15.41
N ASP A 255 -6.21 6.16 -14.12
CA ASP A 255 -5.93 7.49 -13.58
C ASP A 255 -4.43 7.69 -13.38
N ILE A 256 -3.81 8.39 -14.33
CA ILE A 256 -2.37 8.65 -14.36
C ILE A 256 -1.88 9.52 -13.19
N PHE A 257 -2.70 10.44 -12.69
CA PHE A 257 -2.30 11.38 -11.64
C PHE A 257 -2.36 10.73 -10.27
N ARG A 258 -3.46 10.01 -10.01
CA ARG A 258 -3.59 9.23 -8.78
C ARG A 258 -2.56 8.11 -8.71
N LEU A 259 -2.18 7.53 -9.86
CA LEU A 259 -1.10 6.55 -9.90
C LEU A 259 0.23 7.16 -9.42
N SER A 260 0.63 8.33 -9.92
CA SER A 260 1.83 9.04 -9.44
C SER A 260 1.82 9.23 -7.92
N ASN A 261 0.71 9.69 -7.36
CA ASN A 261 0.56 9.85 -5.92
C ASN A 261 0.67 8.52 -5.17
N ASN A 262 0.03 7.46 -5.68
CA ASN A 262 0.13 6.12 -5.12
C ASN A 262 1.57 5.60 -5.09
N LEU A 263 2.35 5.83 -6.16
CA LEU A 263 3.75 5.41 -6.20
C LEU A 263 4.58 6.14 -5.14
N LYS A 264 4.40 7.45 -4.99
CA LYS A 264 5.04 8.22 -3.89
C LYS A 264 4.65 7.68 -2.53
N MET A 265 3.37 7.38 -2.31
CA MET A 265 2.87 6.80 -1.06
C MET A 265 3.44 5.40 -0.78
N THR A 266 3.80 4.60 -1.79
CA THR A 266 4.42 3.29 -1.58
C THR A 266 5.90 3.36 -1.19
N MET A 267 6.60 4.47 -1.44
CA MET A 267 8.05 4.58 -1.19
C MET A 267 8.44 4.31 0.28
N PRO A 268 7.78 4.90 1.30
CA PRO A 268 8.10 4.60 2.70
C PRO A 268 7.89 3.13 3.05
N PHE A 269 6.88 2.46 2.49
CA PHE A 269 6.59 1.04 2.74
C PHE A 269 7.67 0.12 2.18
N PHE A 270 8.22 0.46 1.01
CA PHE A 270 9.35 -0.28 0.45
C PHE A 270 10.63 -0.01 1.24
N PHE A 271 10.87 1.25 1.62
CA PHE A 271 12.04 1.65 2.41
C PHE A 271 12.06 1.01 3.80
N SER A 272 10.91 0.92 4.47
CA SER A 272 10.81 0.29 5.80
C SER A 272 11.21 -1.18 5.78
N HIS A 273 11.03 -1.86 4.65
CA HIS A 273 11.52 -3.22 4.46
C HIS A 273 13.00 -3.27 4.10
N SER A 274 13.44 -2.43 3.16
CA SER A 274 14.85 -2.31 2.76
C SER A 274 15.09 -0.98 2.03
N ASN A 275 16.13 -0.26 2.43
CA ASN A 275 16.63 0.93 1.73
C ASN A 275 17.18 0.62 0.32
N MET A 276 17.43 -0.66 0.02
CA MET A 276 17.88 -1.18 -1.29
C MET A 276 16.74 -1.86 -2.06
N SER A 277 15.49 -1.65 -1.67
CA SER A 277 14.34 -2.21 -2.39
C SER A 277 14.35 -1.75 -3.85
N LYS A 278 14.29 -2.70 -4.78
CA LYS A 278 14.28 -2.40 -6.22
C LYS A 278 13.06 -1.58 -6.61
N TYR A 279 11.89 -1.91 -6.05
CA TYR A 279 10.65 -1.18 -6.31
C TYR A 279 10.62 0.20 -5.67
N PHE A 280 11.40 0.45 -4.62
CA PHE A 280 11.64 1.80 -4.10
C PHE A 280 12.41 2.65 -5.13
N VAL A 281 13.51 2.12 -5.68
CA VAL A 281 14.28 2.79 -6.74
C VAL A 281 13.43 3.03 -7.98
N GLU A 282 12.57 2.07 -8.34
CA GLU A 282 11.68 2.20 -9.49
C GLU A 282 10.59 3.25 -9.35
N CYS A 283 9.98 3.35 -8.16
CA CYS A 283 9.03 4.43 -7.90
C CYS A 283 9.73 5.78 -8.08
N ILE A 284 10.95 5.94 -7.55
CA ILE A 284 11.72 7.20 -7.71
C ILE A 284 12.02 7.46 -9.18
N ASP A 285 12.51 6.44 -9.89
CA ASP A 285 12.86 6.55 -11.31
C ASP A 285 11.68 6.96 -12.17
N TYR A 286 10.49 6.37 -11.94
CA TYR A 286 9.27 6.71 -12.65
C TYR A 286 8.81 8.15 -12.40
N ILE A 287 8.81 8.56 -11.13
CA ILE A 287 8.40 9.92 -10.74
C ILE A 287 9.38 10.92 -11.33
N LEU A 288 10.69 10.73 -11.12
CA LEU A 288 11.74 11.59 -11.69
C LEU A 288 11.56 11.74 -13.21
N LYS A 289 11.43 10.62 -13.93
CA LYS A 289 11.32 10.66 -15.38
C LYS A 289 10.03 11.30 -15.86
N THR A 290 8.89 10.92 -15.29
CA THR A 290 7.59 11.35 -15.79
C THR A 290 7.17 12.73 -15.29
N GLU A 291 7.63 13.19 -14.13
CA GLU A 291 7.25 14.49 -13.56
C GLU A 291 8.30 15.58 -13.77
N ILE A 292 9.59 15.24 -13.88
CA ILE A 292 10.68 16.23 -13.91
C ILE A 292 11.44 16.23 -15.24
N VAL A 293 11.88 15.05 -15.71
CA VAL A 293 12.86 14.97 -16.81
C VAL A 293 12.19 15.00 -18.20
N MET A 294 11.08 14.30 -18.40
CA MET A 294 10.50 14.14 -19.73
C MET A 294 9.70 15.37 -20.18
N PRO A 295 9.74 15.73 -21.48
CA PRO A 295 8.83 16.72 -22.04
C PRO A 295 7.36 16.36 -21.77
N PRO A 296 6.47 17.33 -21.51
CA PRO A 296 5.09 17.06 -21.08
C PRO A 296 4.32 16.06 -21.95
N LYS A 297 4.45 16.16 -23.27
CA LYS A 297 3.82 15.23 -24.22
C LYS A 297 4.27 13.79 -24.02
N LEU A 298 5.57 13.58 -23.86
CA LEU A 298 6.15 12.25 -23.67
C LEU A 298 5.82 11.69 -22.28
N ALA A 299 5.82 12.54 -21.25
CA ALA A 299 5.39 12.18 -19.92
C ALA A 299 3.96 11.63 -19.91
N ILE A 300 3.02 12.34 -20.54
CA ILE A 300 1.62 11.89 -20.65
C ILE A 300 1.53 10.56 -21.41
N GLN A 301 2.26 10.41 -22.52
CA GLN A 301 2.29 9.16 -23.28
C GLN A 301 2.82 7.99 -22.44
N ALA A 302 3.94 8.19 -21.73
CA ALA A 302 4.54 7.18 -20.88
C ALA A 302 3.61 6.75 -19.73
N ARG A 303 2.95 7.72 -19.07
CA ARG A 303 1.99 7.42 -18.00
C ARG A 303 0.75 6.71 -18.53
N THR A 304 0.21 7.14 -19.66
CA THR A 304 -0.97 6.51 -20.28
C THR A 304 -0.66 5.09 -20.76
N ALA A 305 0.56 4.87 -21.28
CA ALA A 305 1.03 3.56 -21.74
C ALA A 305 1.17 2.51 -20.62
N ALA A 306 1.14 2.93 -19.34
CA ALA A 306 1.11 2.00 -18.21
C ALA A 306 -0.21 1.22 -18.10
N PHE A 307 -1.25 1.64 -18.84
CA PHE A 307 -2.57 1.03 -18.82
C PHE A 307 -2.99 0.50 -20.20
N VAL A 308 -3.83 -0.53 -20.19
CA VAL A 308 -4.46 -1.10 -21.38
C VAL A 308 -5.96 -1.26 -21.13
N ASN A 309 -6.80 -0.74 -22.03
CA ASN A 309 -8.25 -0.95 -22.00
C ASN A 309 -8.76 -1.71 -23.23
N ARG A 310 -8.58 -3.03 -23.25
CA ARG A 310 -9.08 -3.86 -24.36
C ARG A 310 -10.60 -3.83 -24.55
N LYS A 311 -11.35 -3.48 -23.50
CA LYS A 311 -12.82 -3.49 -23.55
C LYS A 311 -13.41 -2.14 -23.96
N GLY A 312 -12.60 -1.06 -23.99
CA GLY A 312 -13.06 0.30 -24.28
C GLY A 312 -14.10 0.84 -23.29
N LYS A 313 -14.29 0.21 -22.13
CA LYS A 313 -15.32 0.58 -21.14
C LYS A 313 -14.70 1.27 -19.92
N PRO A 314 -15.41 2.21 -19.26
CA PRO A 314 -14.96 2.81 -18.00
C PRO A 314 -14.67 1.74 -16.93
N GLY A 315 -13.65 1.96 -16.10
CA GLY A 315 -13.27 1.04 -15.03
C GLY A 315 -12.81 -0.36 -15.50
N LYS A 316 -12.42 -0.51 -16.77
CA LYS A 316 -11.93 -1.79 -17.36
C LYS A 316 -10.46 -1.73 -17.80
N ASN A 317 -9.71 -0.74 -17.36
CA ASN A 317 -8.27 -0.69 -17.54
C ASN A 317 -7.58 -1.82 -16.76
N LYS A 318 -6.42 -2.22 -17.24
CA LYS A 318 -5.48 -3.12 -16.58
C LYS A 318 -4.06 -2.59 -16.73
N ALA A 319 -3.16 -3.02 -15.85
CA ALA A 319 -1.74 -2.73 -15.99
C ALA A 319 -1.19 -3.35 -17.30
N ALA A 320 -0.31 -2.62 -17.98
CA ALA A 320 0.25 -3.03 -19.27
C ALA A 320 1.09 -4.32 -19.17
N ASP A 321 1.95 -4.47 -18.17
CA ASP A 321 2.64 -5.74 -17.88
C ASP A 321 1.68 -6.90 -17.65
N MET A 322 0.56 -6.69 -16.96
CA MET A 322 -0.40 -7.78 -16.78
C MET A 322 -0.98 -8.25 -18.12
N GLU A 323 -1.18 -7.34 -19.08
CA GLU A 323 -1.56 -7.74 -20.44
C GLU A 323 -0.43 -8.48 -21.14
N LYS A 324 0.82 -8.03 -20.98
CA LYS A 324 1.98 -8.70 -21.53
C LYS A 324 2.16 -10.11 -20.97
N GLU A 325 1.97 -10.31 -19.68
CA GLU A 325 2.07 -11.64 -19.06
C GLU A 325 1.00 -12.60 -19.61
N ASN A 326 -0.22 -12.09 -19.86
CA ASN A 326 -1.26 -12.89 -20.52
C ASN A 326 -0.86 -13.27 -21.96
N GLN A 327 -0.33 -12.33 -22.75
CA GLN A 327 0.15 -12.60 -24.11
C GLN A 327 1.31 -13.62 -24.11
N VAL A 328 2.26 -13.47 -23.17
CA VAL A 328 3.40 -14.37 -23.01
C VAL A 328 2.93 -15.77 -22.64
N LYS A 329 1.92 -15.89 -21.78
CA LYS A 329 1.31 -17.18 -21.45
C LYS A 329 0.73 -17.86 -22.69
N ASP A 330 -0.06 -17.15 -23.49
CA ASP A 330 -0.65 -17.68 -24.72
C ASP A 330 0.44 -18.22 -25.67
N ILE A 331 1.52 -17.46 -25.85
CA ILE A 331 2.67 -17.87 -26.67
C ILE A 331 3.37 -19.11 -26.08
N LYS A 332 3.60 -19.15 -24.76
CA LYS A 332 4.22 -20.30 -24.08
C LYS A 332 3.39 -21.57 -24.25
N ASP A 333 2.06 -21.46 -24.23
CA ASP A 333 1.16 -22.59 -24.42
C ASP A 333 1.23 -23.10 -25.88
N LEU A 334 1.29 -22.20 -26.88
CA LEU A 334 1.54 -22.58 -28.28
C LEU A 334 2.90 -23.26 -28.49
N ILE A 335 3.97 -22.71 -27.89
CA ILE A 335 5.31 -23.30 -27.93
C ILE A 335 5.31 -24.69 -27.26
N ARG A 336 4.56 -24.86 -26.16
CA ARG A 336 4.40 -26.17 -25.52
C ARG A 336 3.71 -27.17 -26.46
N GLY A 337 2.72 -26.70 -27.22
CA GLY A 337 2.02 -27.48 -28.25
C GLY A 337 2.89 -28.02 -29.38
N LEU A 338 4.07 -27.42 -29.65
CA LEU A 338 5.03 -27.95 -30.63
C LEU A 338 5.65 -29.30 -30.22
N GLY A 339 5.52 -29.72 -28.96
CA GLY A 339 6.09 -30.97 -28.47
C GLY A 339 7.61 -31.02 -28.63
N ALA A 340 8.11 -32.07 -29.30
CA ALA A 340 9.53 -32.24 -29.59
C ALA A 340 10.07 -31.30 -30.68
N ASN A 341 9.20 -30.67 -31.48
CA ASN A 341 9.58 -29.88 -32.66
C ASN A 341 9.97 -28.42 -32.35
N LYS A 342 10.53 -28.16 -31.15
CA LYS A 342 10.93 -26.83 -30.68
C LYS A 342 12.27 -26.40 -31.30
N THR A 343 12.29 -26.17 -32.60
CA THR A 343 13.40 -25.47 -33.27
C THR A 343 13.16 -23.97 -33.25
N GLU A 344 14.22 -23.15 -33.35
CA GLU A 344 14.10 -21.70 -33.43
C GLU A 344 13.16 -21.25 -34.57
N LYS A 345 13.31 -21.85 -35.76
CA LYS A 345 12.44 -21.60 -36.92
C LYS A 345 10.97 -21.91 -36.60
N SER A 346 10.69 -23.04 -35.96
CA SER A 346 9.33 -23.42 -35.55
C SER A 346 8.75 -22.46 -34.50
N ILE A 347 9.56 -22.02 -33.53
CA ILE A 347 9.15 -21.07 -32.48
C ILE A 347 8.82 -19.71 -33.09
N VAL A 348 9.66 -19.18 -33.98
CA VAL A 348 9.40 -17.92 -34.68
C VAL A 348 8.12 -18.02 -35.51
N LYS A 349 7.96 -19.11 -36.27
CA LYS A 349 6.77 -19.35 -37.09
C LYS A 349 5.48 -19.41 -36.27
N VAL A 350 5.46 -20.17 -35.17
CA VAL A 350 4.25 -20.30 -34.33
C VAL A 350 3.94 -19.01 -33.58
N THR A 351 4.95 -18.29 -33.12
CA THR A 351 4.77 -17.02 -32.40
C THR A 351 4.21 -15.94 -33.31
N ALA A 352 4.70 -15.86 -34.56
CA ALA A 352 4.15 -14.95 -35.57
C ALA A 352 2.69 -15.27 -35.93
N ALA A 353 2.33 -16.56 -35.96
CA ALA A 353 0.97 -17.01 -36.24
C ALA A 353 0.00 -16.91 -35.03
N ALA A 354 0.52 -16.67 -33.82
CA ALA A 354 -0.27 -16.74 -32.58
C ALA A 354 -1.55 -15.87 -32.59
N PRO A 355 -1.54 -14.60 -33.05
CA PRO A 355 -2.76 -13.78 -33.10
C PRO A 355 -3.82 -14.36 -34.05
N VAL A 356 -3.38 -14.90 -35.19
CA VAL A 356 -4.27 -15.50 -36.20
C VAL A 356 -4.89 -16.79 -35.68
N ILE A 357 -4.07 -17.66 -35.08
CA ILE A 357 -4.55 -18.90 -34.44
C ILE A 357 -5.61 -18.58 -33.39
N LYS A 358 -5.36 -17.57 -32.54
CA LYS A 358 -6.30 -17.16 -31.49
C LYS A 358 -7.64 -16.68 -32.05
N ASN A 359 -7.62 -15.91 -33.14
CA ASN A 359 -8.84 -15.47 -33.81
C ASN A 359 -9.62 -16.63 -34.42
N ILE A 360 -8.92 -17.58 -35.04
CA ILE A 360 -9.55 -18.79 -35.60
C ILE A 360 -10.22 -19.60 -34.48
N VAL A 361 -9.50 -19.87 -33.39
CA VAL A 361 -10.05 -20.60 -32.22
C VAL A 361 -11.27 -19.87 -31.67
N SER A 362 -11.20 -18.56 -31.43
CA SER A 362 -12.35 -17.80 -30.92
C SER A 362 -13.55 -17.82 -31.87
N ASN A 363 -13.32 -17.80 -33.18
CA ASN A 363 -14.40 -17.87 -34.16
C ASN A 363 -15.05 -19.26 -34.18
N VAL A 364 -14.24 -20.33 -34.13
CA VAL A 364 -14.73 -21.70 -34.01
C VAL A 364 -15.54 -21.87 -32.72
N ASP A 365 -15.01 -21.41 -31.58
CA ASP A 365 -15.70 -21.46 -30.30
C ASP A 365 -17.07 -20.77 -30.36
N ASN A 366 -17.14 -19.60 -30.99
CA ASN A 366 -18.40 -18.87 -31.17
C ASN A 366 -19.38 -19.64 -32.07
N GLN A 367 -18.91 -20.24 -33.17
CA GLN A 367 -19.75 -20.97 -34.12
C GLN A 367 -20.35 -22.24 -33.51
N ILE A 368 -19.58 -22.97 -32.71
CA ILE A 368 -20.05 -24.20 -32.07
C ILE A 368 -20.78 -23.93 -30.74
N GLY A 369 -20.96 -22.67 -30.37
CA GLY A 369 -21.51 -22.28 -29.07
C GLY A 369 -20.68 -22.83 -27.91
N PHE A 370 -19.37 -23.01 -28.11
CA PHE A 370 -18.46 -23.44 -27.05
C PHE A 370 -18.40 -22.34 -26.01
N VAL A 371 -19.17 -22.54 -24.96
CA VAL A 371 -18.94 -21.83 -23.71
C VAL A 371 -17.71 -22.47 -23.13
N ASP A 372 -16.58 -21.78 -23.26
CA ASP A 372 -15.36 -22.13 -22.55
C ASP A 372 -15.76 -22.33 -21.09
N LYS A 373 -15.81 -23.60 -20.67
CA LYS A 373 -15.89 -24.00 -19.27
C LYS A 373 -14.52 -23.67 -18.70
N THR A 374 -14.16 -22.39 -18.73
CA THR A 374 -13.03 -21.87 -18.00
C THR A 374 -13.18 -22.51 -16.63
N SER A 375 -12.16 -23.25 -16.22
CA SER A 375 -11.99 -23.59 -14.82
C SER A 375 -11.66 -22.29 -14.10
N ALA A 376 -12.54 -21.28 -14.19
CA ALA A 376 -12.68 -20.25 -13.20
C ALA A 376 -13.03 -21.05 -11.94
N HIS A 377 -12.00 -21.49 -11.23
CA HIS A 377 -12.12 -22.18 -9.95
C HIS A 377 -13.26 -21.49 -9.22
N LYS A 378 -14.37 -22.23 -9.00
CA LYS A 378 -15.62 -21.67 -8.48
C LYS A 378 -15.25 -20.72 -7.37
N LYS A 379 -15.44 -19.41 -7.62
CA LYS A 379 -14.91 -18.38 -6.73
C LYS A 379 -15.56 -18.62 -5.37
N ARG A 380 -14.76 -19.08 -4.39
CA ARG A 380 -15.26 -19.44 -3.07
C ARG A 380 -16.10 -18.28 -2.53
N SER A 381 -17.30 -18.58 -2.04
CA SER A 381 -18.21 -17.60 -1.45
C SER A 381 -17.44 -16.81 -0.38
N LYS A 382 -17.47 -15.48 -0.48
CA LYS A 382 -16.84 -14.61 0.51
C LYS A 382 -17.73 -14.41 1.74
N ILE A 383 -19.01 -14.75 1.67
CA ILE A 383 -20.00 -14.45 2.71
C ILE A 383 -19.72 -15.25 3.98
N ASP A 384 -19.52 -16.57 3.84
CA ASP A 384 -19.27 -17.44 5.01
C ASP A 384 -17.91 -17.18 5.64
N ASP A 385 -16.89 -16.91 4.82
CA ASP A 385 -15.59 -16.47 5.29
C ASP A 385 -15.73 -15.15 6.05
N MET A 386 -16.43 -14.15 5.49
CA MET A 386 -16.63 -12.87 6.15
C MET A 386 -17.34 -13.02 7.49
N ARG A 387 -18.44 -13.79 7.54
CA ARG A 387 -19.17 -14.07 8.78
C ARG A 387 -18.27 -14.74 9.82
N THR A 388 -17.39 -15.63 9.40
CA THR A 388 -16.41 -16.30 10.29
C THR A 388 -15.40 -15.31 10.82
N VAL A 389 -14.83 -14.45 9.96
CA VAL A 389 -13.88 -13.40 10.39
C VAL A 389 -14.55 -12.41 11.34
N SER A 390 -15.74 -11.91 11.02
CA SER A 390 -16.52 -11.03 11.90
C SER A 390 -16.72 -11.61 13.30
N LYS A 391 -17.07 -12.91 13.40
CA LYS A 391 -17.21 -13.59 14.71
C LYS A 391 -15.89 -13.64 15.49
N ILE A 392 -14.76 -13.76 14.81
CA ILE A 392 -13.43 -13.74 15.45
C ILE A 392 -13.11 -12.34 15.94
N LEU A 393 -13.27 -11.34 15.07
CA LEU A 393 -12.96 -9.94 15.40
C LEU A 393 -13.84 -9.41 16.52
N ARG A 394 -15.14 -9.74 16.52
CA ARG A 394 -16.05 -9.30 17.57
C ARG A 394 -15.68 -9.78 18.97
N LYS A 395 -15.04 -10.96 19.08
CA LYS A 395 -14.56 -11.48 20.38
C LYS A 395 -13.39 -10.67 20.93
N VAL A 396 -12.52 -10.15 20.07
CA VAL A 396 -11.29 -9.45 20.47
C VAL A 396 -11.39 -7.93 20.38
N ARG A 397 -12.39 -7.40 19.67
CA ARG A 397 -12.65 -5.96 19.46
C ARG A 397 -11.34 -5.18 19.25
N PRO A 398 -10.60 -5.48 18.17
CA PRO A 398 -9.21 -5.05 18.05
C PRO A 398 -9.03 -3.54 17.89
N LEU A 399 -10.08 -2.85 17.46
CA LEU A 399 -10.08 -1.40 17.25
C LEU A 399 -10.62 -0.64 18.48
N HIS A 400 -11.12 -1.36 19.48
CA HIS A 400 -11.33 -0.83 20.82
C HIS A 400 -10.00 -0.91 21.57
N LYS A 401 -9.43 0.26 21.92
CA LYS A 401 -8.09 0.36 22.52
C LYS A 401 -8.06 -0.33 23.90
N GLU A 402 -7.29 -1.40 24.02
CA GLU A 402 -7.10 -2.13 25.28
C GLU A 402 -5.64 -2.08 25.72
N HIS A 403 -5.40 -1.49 26.89
CA HIS A 403 -4.05 -1.16 27.35
C HIS A 403 -3.26 -2.44 27.66
N GLY A 404 -2.14 -2.64 26.97
CA GLY A 404 -1.24 -3.77 27.21
C GLY A 404 -1.67 -5.11 26.61
N ARG A 405 -2.65 -5.12 25.69
CA ARG A 405 -2.98 -6.31 24.90
C ARG A 405 -1.76 -6.73 24.07
N LYS A 406 -1.34 -8.00 24.21
CA LYS A 406 -0.12 -8.53 23.58
C LYS A 406 -0.41 -9.42 22.38
N VAL A 407 0.56 -9.47 21.47
CA VAL A 407 0.66 -10.44 20.38
C VAL A 407 2.06 -11.08 20.39
N ASP A 408 2.25 -12.15 19.61
CA ASP A 408 3.56 -12.75 19.38
C ASP A 408 4.63 -11.70 19.02
N SER A 409 5.81 -11.82 19.62
CA SER A 409 6.88 -10.84 19.47
C SER A 409 7.36 -10.67 18.02
N SER A 410 7.21 -11.71 17.18
CA SER A 410 7.57 -11.67 15.76
C SER A 410 6.65 -10.80 14.90
N ILE A 411 5.50 -10.39 15.45
CA ILE A 411 4.52 -9.48 14.81
C ILE A 411 4.27 -8.21 15.64
N ASN A 412 5.04 -7.98 16.70
CA ASN A 412 4.97 -6.73 17.44
C ASN A 412 5.49 -5.59 16.55
N MET A 413 4.65 -4.60 16.29
CA MET A 413 4.96 -3.50 15.38
C MET A 413 4.29 -2.20 15.80
N GLN A 414 4.78 -1.10 15.23
CA GLN A 414 4.21 0.23 15.42
C GLN A 414 2.89 0.38 14.65
N ALA A 415 2.03 1.31 15.07
CA ALA A 415 0.72 1.53 14.46
C ALA A 415 0.78 2.06 13.02
N SER A 416 1.89 2.69 12.60
CA SER A 416 2.06 3.19 11.23
C SER A 416 3.49 3.08 10.72
N VAL A 417 3.64 3.02 9.40
CA VAL A 417 4.96 3.01 8.75
C VAL A 417 5.71 4.32 9.01
N CYS A 418 5.00 5.45 9.04
CA CYS A 418 5.60 6.75 9.37
C CYS A 418 6.13 6.80 10.81
N VAL A 419 5.42 6.19 11.77
CA VAL A 419 5.90 6.07 13.16
C VAL A 419 7.12 5.16 13.23
N GLU A 420 7.11 4.02 12.52
CA GLU A 420 8.25 3.10 12.43
C GLU A 420 9.49 3.79 11.83
N LEU A 421 9.29 4.65 10.84
CA LEU A 421 10.36 5.38 10.17
C LEU A 421 10.72 6.72 10.83
N ARG A 422 10.10 7.09 11.95
CA ARG A 422 10.34 8.40 12.61
C ARG A 422 11.83 8.68 12.83
N CYS A 423 12.56 7.71 13.39
CA CYS A 423 14.00 7.86 13.65
C CYS A 423 14.87 7.71 12.39
N LYS A 424 14.29 7.26 11.27
CA LYS A 424 14.96 7.09 9.98
C LYS A 424 14.48 8.10 8.94
N HIS A 425 13.74 9.14 9.34
CA HIS A 425 13.16 10.10 8.41
C HIS A 425 14.24 10.81 7.59
N SER A 426 15.30 11.32 8.22
CA SER A 426 16.43 11.95 7.51
C SER A 426 17.10 10.97 6.55
N ALA A 427 17.36 9.73 6.98
CA ALA A 427 17.95 8.69 6.15
C ALA A 427 17.03 8.30 4.95
N PHE A 428 15.71 8.32 5.13
CA PHE A 428 14.75 8.12 4.06
C PHE A 428 14.87 9.23 3.01
N ILE A 429 14.84 10.50 3.44
CA ILE A 429 14.98 11.66 2.54
C ILE A 429 16.32 11.64 1.81
N GLU A 430 17.43 11.42 2.54
CA GLU A 430 18.77 11.28 1.95
C GLU A 430 18.81 10.17 0.90
N GLN A 431 18.21 9.02 1.18
CA GLN A 431 18.17 7.90 0.25
C GLN A 431 17.34 8.23 -1.01
N VAL A 432 16.20 8.92 -0.86
CA VAL A 432 15.39 9.38 -2.00
C VAL A 432 16.19 10.34 -2.87
N VAL A 433 16.80 11.36 -2.28
CA VAL A 433 17.59 12.38 -2.98
C VAL A 433 18.80 11.77 -3.66
N SER A 434 19.59 10.97 -2.94
CA SER A 434 20.77 10.27 -3.49
C SER A 434 20.40 9.36 -4.66
N THR A 435 19.27 8.65 -4.55
CA THR A 435 18.78 7.78 -5.62
C THR A 435 18.32 8.59 -6.84
N ALA A 436 17.59 9.69 -6.63
CA ALA A 436 17.14 10.58 -7.71
C ALA A 436 18.33 11.19 -8.45
N LEU A 437 19.31 11.76 -7.73
CA LEU A 437 20.53 12.33 -8.30
C LEU A 437 21.32 11.28 -9.10
N ARG A 438 21.47 10.07 -8.57
CA ARG A 438 22.16 8.97 -9.27
C ARG A 438 21.46 8.61 -10.58
N LEU A 439 20.11 8.56 -10.59
CA LEU A 439 19.32 8.22 -11.77
C LEU A 439 19.27 9.37 -12.79
N GLN A 440 19.43 10.60 -12.35
CA GLN A 440 19.42 11.81 -13.18
C GLN A 440 20.69 11.98 -14.02
N ARG A 441 21.84 11.44 -13.59
CA ARG A 441 23.16 11.58 -14.25
C ARG A 441 23.23 11.19 -15.75
N GLY A 442 22.16 10.64 -16.32
CA GLY A 442 22.06 10.26 -17.73
C GLY A 442 21.05 11.06 -18.58
N PHE A 443 20.44 12.13 -18.04
CA PHE A 443 19.44 12.94 -18.76
C PHE A 443 19.81 14.43 -18.76
N PRO A 444 19.75 15.12 -19.92
CA PRO A 444 19.91 16.57 -19.95
C PRO A 444 18.74 17.23 -19.21
N MET A 445 19.05 18.24 -18.38
CA MET A 445 18.02 19.04 -17.70
C MET A 445 17.21 19.83 -18.72
N PRO A 446 15.89 20.03 -18.50
CA PRO A 446 15.22 21.17 -19.08
C PRO A 446 15.97 22.41 -18.61
N VAL A 447 16.49 23.22 -19.53
CA VAL A 447 16.99 24.55 -19.20
C VAL A 447 15.79 25.27 -18.60
N GLU A 448 15.88 25.67 -17.33
CA GLU A 448 14.94 26.67 -16.79
C GLU A 448 15.06 27.85 -17.73
N ASN A 449 13.97 28.21 -18.41
CA ASN A 449 13.93 29.47 -19.15
C ASN A 449 14.15 30.55 -18.10
N GLU A 450 15.39 31.02 -17.99
CA GLU A 450 15.70 32.34 -17.47
C GLU A 450 14.77 33.30 -18.19
N GLU A 451 13.85 33.84 -17.40
CA GLU A 451 13.19 35.12 -17.57
C GLU A 451 12.94 35.55 -19.03
N LEU A 452 11.65 35.53 -19.38
CA LEU A 452 11.06 36.60 -20.18
C LEU A 452 11.38 37.95 -19.52
N ASN A 453 12.55 38.49 -19.82
CA ASN A 453 12.92 39.88 -19.64
C ASN A 453 13.47 40.35 -21.01
N GLU A 454 12.89 41.47 -21.49
CA GLU A 454 13.23 42.24 -22.71
C GLU A 454 12.62 41.66 -24.01
N ASP A 455 11.63 42.27 -24.70
CA ASP A 455 11.04 43.63 -24.77
C ASP A 455 9.53 43.54 -25.08
#